data_AF-A0A1H6XKZ6-F1
#
_entry.id   AF-A0A1H6XKZ6-F1
#
_cell.length_a   1.000
_cell.length_b   1.000
_cell.length_c   1.000
_cell.angle_alpha   90.00
_cell.angle_beta   90.00
_cell.angle_gamma   90.00
#
_symmetry.space_group_name_H-M   'P 1'
#
loop_
_entity.id
_entity.type
_entity.pdbx_description
1 polymer ?
#
loop_
_entity_poly.entity_id
_entity_poly.type
_entity_poly.pdbx_seq_one_letter_code
_entity_poly.pdbx_strand_id
1 'polypeptide(L)'
;MKKILLSALLVLPFATLSTASADDVTCRGTIGARSIDGTVVVPSGATCTLSGTRVDGDVKVERGGTLITQSARIGGNVQSEGFRSVTVSGGSVGGSIQLKEGGPISVRSVRVNGDIQLEKNRTSARVYSNVVGGNLQCQGNVNIAGGGNRVDGNKEDQCRSF
;
A
#
# COMPACT_ATOMS: atom_id res chain seq x y z
N MET A 1 -11.00 -75.58 6.30
CA MET A 1 -10.08 -74.45 6.56
C MET A 1 -10.58 -73.22 5.81
N LYS A 2 -11.28 -72.29 6.46
CA LYS A 2 -11.77 -71.03 5.89
C LYS A 2 -10.99 -69.89 6.56
N LYS A 3 -10.21 -69.15 5.78
CA LYS A 3 -9.41 -68.01 6.28
C LYS A 3 -10.27 -66.75 6.20
N ILE A 4 -10.47 -66.10 7.35
CA ILE A 4 -11.17 -64.84 7.50
C ILE A 4 -10.17 -63.71 7.23
N LEU A 5 -10.46 -62.83 6.28
CA LEU A 5 -9.69 -61.62 6.00
C LEU A 5 -10.27 -60.48 6.84
N LEU A 6 -9.48 -59.96 7.79
CA LEU A 6 -9.78 -58.71 8.51
C LEU A 6 -9.33 -57.53 7.64
N SER A 7 -10.27 -56.69 7.21
CA SER A 7 -9.99 -55.36 6.66
C SER A 7 -9.75 -54.36 7.81
N ALA A 8 -8.55 -53.79 7.87
CA ALA A 8 -8.21 -52.69 8.76
C ALA A 8 -8.67 -51.37 8.12
N LEU A 9 -9.67 -50.71 8.70
CA LEU A 9 -10.14 -49.39 8.31
C LEU A 9 -9.20 -48.32 8.90
N LEU A 10 -8.37 -47.69 8.08
CA LEU A 10 -7.45 -46.63 8.48
C LEU A 10 -8.23 -45.31 8.60
N VAL A 11 -8.48 -44.84 9.83
CA VAL A 11 -9.12 -43.54 10.07
C VAL A 11 -8.04 -42.46 10.10
N LEU A 12 -7.97 -41.62 9.06
CA LEU A 12 -7.08 -40.46 8.98
C LEU A 12 -7.68 -39.28 9.78
N PRO A 13 -6.91 -38.60 10.65
CA PRO A 13 -7.38 -37.40 11.33
C PRO A 13 -7.44 -36.24 10.33
N PHE A 14 -8.62 -35.63 10.18
CA PHE A 14 -8.78 -34.36 9.47
C PHE A 14 -8.11 -33.25 10.29
N ALA A 15 -6.92 -32.83 9.90
CA ALA A 15 -6.30 -31.62 10.43
C ALA A 15 -7.08 -30.41 9.90
N THR A 16 -7.78 -29.70 10.77
CA THR A 16 -8.41 -28.42 10.45
C THR A 16 -7.31 -27.38 10.27
N LEU A 17 -6.95 -27.07 9.04
CA LEU A 17 -6.11 -25.91 8.73
C LEU A 17 -6.91 -24.65 9.09
N SER A 18 -6.52 -23.96 10.15
CA SER A 18 -7.04 -22.64 10.46
C SER A 18 -6.66 -21.69 9.31
N THR A 19 -7.64 -21.29 8.51
CA THR A 19 -7.50 -20.20 7.56
C THR A 19 -7.33 -18.91 8.35
N ALA A 20 -6.13 -18.33 8.35
CA ALA A 20 -5.92 -16.97 8.84
C ALA A 20 -6.73 -16.02 7.94
N SER A 21 -7.81 -15.42 8.46
CA SER A 21 -8.49 -14.35 7.74
C SER A 21 -7.73 -13.05 8.02
N ALA A 22 -7.18 -12.45 6.98
CA ALA A 22 -6.86 -11.03 7.03
C ALA A 22 -8.19 -10.28 7.26
N ASP A 23 -8.28 -9.51 8.34
CA ASP A 23 -9.42 -8.67 8.65
C ASP A 23 -9.27 -7.36 7.88
N ASP A 24 -9.70 -7.39 6.62
CA ASP A 24 -9.72 -6.19 5.78
C ASP A 24 -10.63 -5.11 6.39
N VAL A 25 -10.11 -3.88 6.46
CA VAL A 25 -10.78 -2.74 7.07
C VAL A 25 -11.23 -1.76 6.01
N THR A 26 -12.54 -1.53 5.93
CA THR A 26 -13.08 -0.41 5.16
C THR A 26 -12.94 0.89 5.97
N CYS A 27 -12.15 1.83 5.48
CA CYS A 27 -11.89 3.11 6.14
C CYS A 27 -12.69 4.25 5.50
N ARG A 28 -13.57 4.87 6.29
CA ARG A 28 -14.37 6.05 5.90
C ARG A 28 -14.16 7.26 6.83
N GLY A 29 -13.08 7.26 7.60
CA GLY A 29 -12.78 8.29 8.59
C GLY A 29 -11.34 8.18 9.08
N THR A 30 -11.12 8.51 10.35
CA THR A 30 -9.77 8.44 10.94
C THR A 30 -9.56 7.13 11.69
N ILE A 31 -8.42 6.50 11.45
CA ILE A 31 -7.89 5.40 12.26
C ILE A 31 -6.62 5.92 12.95
N GLY A 32 -6.59 5.82 14.28
CA GLY A 32 -5.44 6.22 15.07
C GLY A 32 -4.34 5.16 15.14
N ALA A 33 -3.52 5.25 16.19
CA ALA A 33 -2.38 4.38 16.43
C ALA A 33 -2.83 3.00 16.94
N ARG A 34 -3.26 2.13 16.02
CA ARG A 34 -3.55 0.71 16.25
C ARG A 34 -3.03 -0.14 15.10
N SER A 35 -2.95 -1.45 15.33
CA SER A 35 -2.64 -2.42 14.29
C SER A 35 -3.89 -2.88 13.54
N ILE A 36 -3.74 -3.12 12.24
CA ILE A 36 -4.71 -3.74 11.34
C ILE A 36 -4.01 -4.93 10.70
N ASP A 37 -4.51 -6.12 10.96
CA ASP A 37 -4.03 -7.37 10.39
C ASP A 37 -4.80 -7.66 9.09
N GLY A 38 -4.44 -6.94 8.03
CA GLY A 38 -5.11 -7.03 6.73
C GLY A 38 -4.95 -5.78 5.89
N THR A 39 -5.79 -5.65 4.86
CA THR A 39 -5.79 -4.53 3.92
C THR A 39 -6.71 -3.42 4.40
N VAL A 40 -6.26 -2.16 4.26
CA VAL A 40 -7.16 -1.01 4.39
C VAL A 40 -7.71 -0.64 3.03
N VAL A 41 -9.03 -0.65 2.89
CA VAL A 41 -9.73 -0.20 1.69
C VAL A 41 -10.38 1.15 1.96
N VAL A 42 -10.06 2.16 1.14
CA VAL A 42 -10.72 3.47 1.15
C VAL A 42 -11.74 3.48 0.01
N PRO A 43 -13.05 3.41 0.31
CA PRO A 43 -14.07 3.33 -0.74
C PRO A 43 -14.13 4.58 -1.61
N SER A 44 -14.77 4.42 -2.76
CA SER A 44 -15.01 5.50 -3.70
C SER A 44 -15.66 6.72 -3.03
N GLY A 45 -15.07 7.91 -3.23
CA GLY A 45 -15.52 9.18 -2.64
C GLY A 45 -15.28 9.34 -1.13
N ALA A 46 -14.85 8.28 -0.42
CA ALA A 46 -14.59 8.33 1.01
C ALA A 46 -13.24 8.99 1.31
N THR A 47 -13.07 9.46 2.54
CA THR A 47 -11.80 9.94 3.07
C THR A 47 -11.34 9.04 4.19
N CYS A 48 -10.09 8.61 4.14
CA CYS A 48 -9.43 7.85 5.18
C CYS A 48 -8.19 8.59 5.67
N THR A 49 -8.05 8.70 6.99
CA THR A 49 -6.83 9.18 7.63
C THR A 49 -6.24 8.05 8.47
N LEU A 50 -4.98 7.69 8.21
CA LEU A 50 -4.20 6.74 9.02
C LEU A 50 -3.16 7.52 9.81
N SER A 51 -3.34 7.64 11.12
CA SER A 51 -2.47 8.44 12.01
C SER A 51 -1.78 7.54 13.02
N GLY A 52 -0.48 7.30 12.82
CA GLY A 52 0.31 6.35 13.62
C GLY A 52 -0.12 4.90 13.47
N THR A 53 -1.04 4.60 12.55
CA THR A 53 -1.60 3.26 12.31
C THR A 53 -0.52 2.32 11.78
N ARG A 54 -0.58 1.05 12.20
CA ARG A 54 0.17 -0.05 11.60
C ARG A 54 -0.79 -0.90 10.77
N VAL A 55 -0.51 -1.04 9.49
CA VAL A 55 -1.25 -1.91 8.57
C VAL A 55 -0.28 -2.99 8.13
N ASP A 56 -0.55 -4.25 8.44
CA ASP A 56 0.36 -5.33 8.04
C ASP A 56 0.20 -5.69 6.55
N GLY A 57 -0.97 -5.42 5.95
CA GLY A 57 -1.26 -5.57 4.52
C GLY A 57 -1.10 -4.29 3.68
N ASP A 58 -1.89 -4.21 2.61
CA ASP A 58 -1.91 -3.09 1.67
C ASP A 58 -2.83 -1.95 2.13
N VAL A 59 -2.68 -0.78 1.51
CA VAL A 59 -3.69 0.28 1.50
C VAL A 59 -4.15 0.51 0.07
N LYS A 60 -5.43 0.21 -0.20
CA LYS A 60 -6.06 0.38 -1.51
C LYS A 60 -7.03 1.55 -1.48
N VAL A 61 -6.82 2.53 -2.35
CA VAL A 61 -7.72 3.68 -2.49
C VAL A 61 -8.49 3.53 -3.78
N GLU A 62 -9.81 3.42 -3.67
CA GLU A 62 -10.69 3.34 -4.84
C GLU A 62 -10.84 4.71 -5.52
N ARG A 63 -11.45 4.70 -6.71
CA ARG A 63 -11.68 5.89 -7.53
C ARG A 63 -12.38 7.00 -6.74
N GLY A 64 -11.85 8.20 -6.80
CA GLY A 64 -12.37 9.37 -6.07
C GLY A 64 -12.16 9.30 -4.55
N GLY A 65 -11.56 8.24 -4.02
CA GLY A 65 -11.18 8.13 -2.61
C GLY A 65 -10.08 9.12 -2.24
N THR A 66 -9.93 9.40 -0.95
CA THR A 66 -8.86 10.23 -0.38
C THR A 66 -8.14 9.51 0.72
N LEU A 67 -6.81 9.44 0.62
CA LEU A 67 -5.95 8.89 1.66
C LEU A 67 -5.04 9.95 2.23
N ILE A 68 -4.97 10.01 3.56
CA ILE A 68 -4.01 10.82 4.32
C ILE A 68 -3.30 9.88 5.29
N THR A 69 -1.99 9.71 5.15
CA THR A 69 -1.17 9.00 6.15
C THR A 69 -0.27 9.97 6.88
N GLN A 70 -0.18 9.79 8.20
CA GLN A 70 0.67 10.56 9.11
C GLN A 70 1.42 9.58 10.00
N SER A 71 2.71 9.39 9.74
CA SER A 71 3.57 8.47 10.51
C SER A 71 3.02 7.02 10.58
N ALA A 72 2.30 6.58 9.55
CA ALA A 72 1.79 5.21 9.45
C ALA A 72 2.89 4.23 9.03
N ARG A 73 2.76 2.97 9.45
CA ARG A 73 3.60 1.86 8.99
C ARG A 73 2.75 0.91 8.19
N ILE A 74 3.02 0.79 6.90
CA ILE A 74 2.28 -0.06 5.98
C ILE A 74 3.22 -1.18 5.55
N GLY A 75 2.86 -2.42 5.80
CA GLY A 75 3.67 -3.60 5.48
C GLY A 75 3.70 -3.87 3.98
N GLY A 76 2.56 -3.72 3.32
CA GLY A 76 2.40 -3.85 1.88
C GLY A 76 2.60 -2.54 1.13
N ASN A 77 1.76 -2.33 0.13
CA ASN A 77 1.79 -1.24 -0.84
C ASN A 77 0.74 -0.17 -0.53
N VAL A 78 0.94 1.02 -1.09
CA VAL A 78 -0.12 2.03 -1.24
C VAL A 78 -0.49 2.09 -2.71
N GLN A 79 -1.72 1.71 -3.05
CA GLN A 79 -2.15 1.54 -4.45
C GLN A 79 -3.42 2.31 -4.75
N SER A 80 -3.44 2.99 -5.90
CA SER A 80 -4.65 3.63 -6.38
C SER A 80 -4.64 3.96 -7.87
N GLU A 81 -5.83 3.89 -8.48
CA GLU A 81 -6.13 4.40 -9.81
C GLU A 81 -7.35 5.33 -9.74
N GLY A 82 -7.21 6.58 -10.20
CA GLY A 82 -8.30 7.54 -10.27
C GLY A 82 -8.74 8.13 -8.92
N PHE A 83 -7.87 8.18 -7.92
CA PHE A 83 -8.13 8.80 -6.60
C PHE A 83 -8.40 10.31 -6.69
N ARG A 84 -9.07 10.86 -5.66
CA ARG A 84 -9.27 12.30 -5.50
C ARG A 84 -8.00 12.99 -4.99
N SER A 85 -7.38 12.48 -3.93
CA SER A 85 -6.04 12.92 -3.49
C SER A 85 -5.38 11.86 -2.60
N VAL A 86 -4.05 11.82 -2.61
CA VAL A 86 -3.25 10.95 -1.76
C VAL A 86 -2.13 11.74 -1.11
N THR A 87 -2.06 11.72 0.21
CA THR A 87 -0.94 12.24 1.00
C THR A 87 -0.35 11.12 1.83
N VAL A 88 0.94 10.84 1.64
CA VAL A 88 1.72 9.91 2.45
C VAL A 88 2.84 10.69 3.12
N SER A 89 2.79 10.84 4.44
CA SER A 89 3.74 11.70 5.16
C SER A 89 4.33 11.01 6.39
N GLY A 90 5.65 11.01 6.49
CA GLY A 90 6.36 10.27 7.52
C GLY A 90 6.20 8.74 7.37
N GLY A 91 6.68 8.00 8.37
CA GLY A 91 6.44 6.56 8.48
C GLY A 91 7.17 5.72 7.42
N SER A 92 6.61 4.56 7.12
CA SER A 92 7.22 3.59 6.20
C SER A 92 6.20 2.81 5.39
N VAL A 93 6.59 2.45 4.16
CA VAL A 93 5.88 1.52 3.29
C VAL A 93 6.84 0.37 2.96
N GLY A 94 6.46 -0.85 3.34
CA GLY A 94 7.27 -2.05 3.17
C GLY A 94 7.32 -2.55 1.74
N GLY A 95 6.31 -2.24 0.93
CA GLY A 95 6.30 -2.41 -0.51
C GLY A 95 6.52 -1.08 -1.25
N SER A 96 5.69 -0.85 -2.27
CA SER A 96 5.76 0.31 -3.17
C SER A 96 4.59 1.28 -2.98
N ILE A 97 4.77 2.52 -3.44
CA ILE A 97 3.69 3.49 -3.61
C ILE A 97 3.41 3.60 -5.11
N GLN A 98 2.21 3.20 -5.53
CA GLN A 98 1.80 3.12 -6.95
C GLN A 98 0.51 3.92 -7.16
N LEU A 99 0.63 5.09 -7.79
CA LEU A 99 -0.47 6.05 -7.91
C LEU A 99 -0.66 6.48 -9.37
N LYS A 100 -1.83 6.15 -9.92
CA LYS A 100 -2.14 6.37 -11.33
C LYS A 100 -3.41 7.19 -11.56
N GLU A 101 -3.38 8.04 -12.58
CA GLU A 101 -4.57 8.71 -13.14
C GLU A 101 -5.41 9.52 -12.13
N GLY A 102 -4.82 9.95 -11.02
CA GLY A 102 -5.53 10.62 -9.93
C GLY A 102 -5.32 12.14 -9.86
N GLY A 103 -5.86 12.69 -8.77
CA GLY A 103 -5.70 14.08 -8.38
C GLY A 103 -4.37 14.37 -7.66
N PRO A 104 -4.33 15.30 -6.69
CA PRO A 104 -3.08 15.73 -6.07
C PRO A 104 -2.38 14.64 -5.27
N ILE A 105 -1.05 14.61 -5.37
CA ILE A 105 -0.18 13.68 -4.64
C ILE A 105 0.83 14.46 -3.79
N SER A 106 1.03 14.01 -2.56
CA SER A 106 2.17 14.41 -1.72
C SER A 106 2.79 13.19 -1.05
N VAL A 107 4.04 12.87 -1.37
CA VAL A 107 4.83 11.81 -0.71
C VAL A 107 6.05 12.46 -0.07
N ARG A 108 6.08 12.52 1.26
CA ARG A 108 7.09 13.29 1.99
C ARG A 108 7.64 12.56 3.21
N SER A 109 8.97 12.53 3.34
CA SER A 109 9.65 11.99 4.52
C SER A 109 9.29 10.52 4.81
N VAL A 110 9.04 9.73 3.77
CA VAL A 110 8.66 8.31 3.89
C VAL A 110 9.86 7.43 3.58
N ARG A 111 10.01 6.33 4.33
CA ARG A 111 10.88 5.21 3.92
C ARG A 111 10.06 4.22 3.12
N VAL A 112 10.39 4.05 1.85
CA VAL A 112 9.73 3.10 0.93
C VAL A 112 10.75 2.03 0.58
N ASN A 113 10.50 0.77 0.91
CA ASN A 113 11.46 -0.29 0.61
C ASN A 113 11.43 -0.69 -0.87
N GLY A 114 10.26 -0.61 -1.51
CA GLY A 114 10.10 -0.78 -2.95
C GLY A 114 10.24 0.54 -3.71
N ASP A 115 9.38 0.72 -4.71
CA ASP A 115 9.41 1.86 -5.62
C ASP A 115 8.42 2.95 -5.22
N ILE A 116 8.65 4.15 -5.73
CA ILE A 116 7.60 5.17 -5.88
C ILE A 116 7.32 5.30 -7.37
N GLN A 117 6.11 4.94 -7.80
CA GLN A 117 5.66 4.96 -9.19
C GLN A 117 4.44 5.88 -9.34
N LEU A 118 4.62 7.00 -10.04
CA LEU A 118 3.56 7.98 -10.29
C LEU A 118 3.28 8.08 -11.80
N GLU A 119 2.09 7.70 -12.25
CA GLU A 119 1.75 7.62 -13.67
C GLU A 119 0.51 8.46 -14.02
N LYS A 120 0.58 9.30 -15.06
CA LYS A 120 -0.58 9.97 -15.67
C LYS A 120 -1.46 10.78 -14.70
N ASN A 121 -0.88 11.28 -13.60
CA ASN A 121 -1.65 12.05 -12.63
C ASN A 121 -1.93 13.46 -13.17
N ARG A 122 -3.19 13.89 -13.03
CA ARG A 122 -3.77 15.00 -13.82
C ARG A 122 -3.56 16.38 -13.20
N THR A 123 -2.95 16.43 -12.02
CA THR A 123 -2.76 17.67 -11.24
C THR A 123 -1.32 17.77 -10.73
N SER A 124 -1.10 18.26 -9.50
CA SER A 124 0.23 18.41 -8.90
C SER A 124 0.65 17.17 -8.11
N ALA A 125 1.86 16.68 -8.35
CA ALA A 125 2.53 15.69 -7.52
C ALA A 125 3.78 16.30 -6.86
N ARG A 126 3.96 16.05 -5.56
CA ARG A 126 5.13 16.47 -4.78
C ARG A 126 5.81 15.26 -4.14
N VAL A 127 7.10 15.07 -4.42
CA VAL A 127 7.89 13.93 -3.91
C VAL A 127 9.16 14.44 -3.24
N TYR A 128 9.18 14.52 -1.91
CA TYR A 128 10.25 15.18 -1.16
C TYR A 128 10.81 14.35 -0.02
N SER A 129 12.13 14.38 0.14
CA SER A 129 12.82 13.87 1.33
C SER A 129 12.53 12.39 1.65
N ASN A 130 12.28 11.58 0.62
CA ASN A 130 12.02 10.15 0.80
C ASN A 130 13.31 9.33 0.74
N VAL A 131 13.30 8.15 1.37
CA VAL A 131 14.31 7.11 1.17
C VAL A 131 13.64 5.96 0.45
N VAL A 132 14.07 5.68 -0.78
CA VAL A 132 13.46 4.70 -1.69
C VAL A 132 14.47 3.59 -1.96
N GLY A 133 14.13 2.36 -1.57
CA GLY A 133 14.98 1.19 -1.78
C GLY A 133 14.98 0.69 -3.23
N GLY A 134 13.89 0.93 -3.96
CA GLY A 134 13.79 0.68 -5.40
C GLY A 134 14.02 1.94 -6.23
N ASN A 135 13.20 2.10 -7.27
CA ASN A 135 13.23 3.21 -8.22
C ASN A 135 12.23 4.31 -7.83
N LEU A 136 12.54 5.53 -8.29
CA LEU A 136 11.61 6.65 -8.33
C LEU A 136 11.22 6.92 -9.79
N GLN A 137 10.02 6.51 -10.17
CA GLN A 137 9.53 6.54 -11.55
C GLN A 137 8.32 7.46 -11.68
N CYS A 138 8.40 8.41 -12.61
CA CYS A 138 7.36 9.43 -12.77
C CYS A 138 7.09 9.71 -14.23
N GLN A 139 5.99 9.18 -14.75
CA GLN A 139 5.70 9.18 -16.18
C GLN A 139 4.35 9.84 -16.49
N GLY A 140 4.34 10.79 -17.42
CA GLY A 140 3.11 11.39 -17.95
C GLY A 140 2.28 12.20 -16.95
N ASN A 141 2.85 12.61 -15.81
CA ASN A 141 2.17 13.46 -14.83
C ASN A 141 2.16 14.92 -15.32
N VAL A 142 1.08 15.67 -15.05
CA VAL A 142 0.93 17.05 -15.54
C VAL A 142 1.96 17.99 -14.90
N ASN A 143 2.00 18.05 -13.56
CA ASN A 143 2.94 18.86 -12.81
C ASN A 143 3.60 18.03 -11.73
N ILE A 144 4.93 17.94 -11.75
CA ILE A 144 5.67 17.21 -10.72
C ILE A 144 6.85 18.03 -10.22
N ALA A 145 7.02 18.04 -8.89
CA ALA A 145 8.13 18.67 -8.21
C ALA A 145 8.65 17.73 -7.12
N GLY A 146 9.95 17.79 -6.87
CA GLY A 146 10.55 17.04 -5.79
C GLY A 146 11.91 17.58 -5.37
N GLY A 147 12.54 16.87 -4.45
CA GLY A 147 13.87 17.21 -3.95
C GLY A 147 14.23 16.45 -2.69
N GLY A 148 15.52 16.20 -2.52
CA GLY A 148 16.07 15.53 -1.34
C GLY A 148 15.71 14.04 -1.25
N ASN A 149 15.34 13.39 -2.37
CA ASN A 149 15.07 11.95 -2.37
C ASN A 149 16.38 11.17 -2.47
N ARG A 150 16.61 10.28 -1.50
CA ARG A 150 17.65 9.25 -1.59
C ARG A 150 17.04 8.01 -2.20
N VAL A 151 17.54 7.58 -3.34
CA VAL A 151 17.00 6.46 -4.11
C VAL A 151 18.16 5.50 -4.33
N ASP A 152 18.01 4.24 -3.92
CA ASP A 152 19.03 3.21 -4.06
C ASP A 152 19.05 2.65 -5.50
N GLY A 153 17.89 2.60 -6.17
CA GLY A 153 17.78 2.37 -7.61
C GLY A 153 17.90 3.65 -8.44
N ASN A 154 17.14 3.73 -9.52
CA ASN A 154 17.18 4.84 -10.47
C ASN A 154 16.09 5.88 -10.22
N LYS A 155 16.38 7.12 -10.61
CA LYS A 155 15.39 8.18 -10.81
C LYS A 155 15.08 8.28 -12.30
N GLU A 156 13.82 8.09 -12.67
CA GLU A 156 13.42 7.92 -14.07
C GLU A 156 12.44 8.99 -14.53
N ASP A 157 12.39 9.19 -15.85
CA ASP A 157 11.46 10.09 -16.54
C ASP A 157 11.42 11.51 -15.96
N GLN A 158 10.25 11.96 -15.50
CA GLN A 158 10.04 13.31 -14.98
C GLN A 158 10.69 13.52 -13.61
N CYS A 159 11.05 12.43 -12.91
CA CYS A 159 11.70 12.47 -11.61
C CYS A 159 13.22 12.36 -11.66
N ARG A 160 13.82 12.23 -12.86
CA ARG A 160 15.28 12.03 -13.04
C ARG A 160 16.17 13.07 -12.36
N SER A 161 15.65 14.27 -12.08
CA SER A 161 16.43 15.39 -11.55
C SER A 161 16.34 15.60 -10.03
N PHE A 162 15.53 14.83 -9.26
CA PHE A 162 15.30 15.12 -7.84
C PHE A 162 15.03 13.94 -6.90
#